data_AF-A0A511W7J1-F1
#
_entry.id   AF-A0A511W7J1-F1
#
_cell.length_a   1.000
_cell.length_b   1.000
_cell.length_c   1.000
_cell.angle_alpha   90.00
_cell.angle_beta   90.00
_cell.angle_gamma   90.00
#
_symmetry.space_group_name_H-M   'P 1'
#
loop_
_entity.id
_entity.type
_entity.pdbx_description
1 polymer ?
#
loop_
_entity_poly.entity_id
_entity_poly.type
_entity_poly.pdbx_seq_one_letter_code
_entity_poly.pdbx_strand_id
1 'polypeptide(L)'
;MYAEEIVFLIMAFLLLMLFMQYGMRKLLGVDASTKAVFESDGRHVNDVHRYINKLLAIILISVILVNNFYITIEHWGLIVVGVVVLFRVVDIVMNWIFQPEEKLHWIMLINSFVIVGFVYLLIELVSRGS
;
A
#
# COMPACT_ATOMS: atom_id res chain seq x y z
N MET A 1 6.16 -20.92 -10.94
CA MET A 1 6.92 -19.65 -10.99
C MET A 1 8.01 -19.72 -9.93
N TYR A 2 9.27 -19.56 -10.33
CA TYR A 2 10.40 -19.78 -9.44
C TYR A 2 10.51 -18.60 -8.47
N ALA A 3 10.79 -18.85 -7.19
CA ALA A 3 10.85 -17.83 -6.14
C ALA A 3 11.75 -16.62 -6.52
N GLU A 4 12.78 -16.87 -7.33
CA GLU A 4 13.68 -15.88 -7.90
C GLU A 4 12.98 -14.83 -8.78
N GLU A 5 11.98 -15.23 -9.58
CA GLU A 5 11.22 -14.35 -10.47
C GLU A 5 10.34 -13.39 -9.66
N ILE A 6 9.72 -13.90 -8.59
CA ILE A 6 8.91 -13.11 -7.66
C ILE A 6 9.80 -12.12 -6.90
N VAL A 7 10.96 -12.56 -6.42
CA VAL A 7 11.93 -11.69 -5.73
C VAL A 7 12.43 -10.59 -6.68
N PHE A 8 12.77 -10.92 -7.93
CA PHE A 8 13.15 -9.93 -8.93
C PHE A 8 12.05 -8.91 -9.20
N LEU A 9 10.79 -9.36 -9.35
CA LEU A 9 9.62 -8.49 -9.53
C LEU A 9 9.44 -7.53 -8.35
N ILE A 10 9.60 -8.01 -7.11
CA ILE A 10 9.53 -7.16 -5.91
C ILE A 10 10.65 -6.11 -5.92
N MET A 11 11.88 -6.50 -6.26
CA MET A 11 13.02 -5.56 -6.31
C MET A 11 12.84 -4.50 -7.41
N ALA A 12 12.38 -4.90 -8.59
CA ALA A 12 12.07 -3.98 -9.68
C ALA A 12 10.93 -3.02 -9.30
N PHE A 13 9.91 -3.53 -8.61
CA PHE A 13 8.80 -2.71 -8.10
C PHE A 13 9.26 -1.69 -7.06
N LEU A 14 10.13 -2.08 -6.12
CA LEU A 14 10.70 -1.15 -5.13
C LEU A 14 11.49 -0.02 -5.79
N LEU A 15 12.30 -0.33 -6.81
CA LEU A 15 13.02 0.68 -7.58
C LEU A 15 12.06 1.61 -8.34
N LEU A 16 11.03 1.05 -8.98
CA LEU A 16 9.99 1.83 -9.66
C LEU A 16 9.27 2.78 -8.70
N MET A 17 8.90 2.29 -7.51
CA MET A 17 8.27 3.10 -6.46
C MET A 17 9.17 4.24 -6.02
N LEU A 18 10.48 4.00 -5.88
CA LEU A 18 11.47 5.02 -5.54
C LEU A 18 11.54 6.13 -6.61
N PHE A 19 11.66 5.76 -7.88
CA PHE A 19 11.69 6.73 -8.97
C PHE A 19 10.37 7.50 -9.10
N MET A 20 9.25 6.82 -8.92
CA MET A 20 7.92 7.43 -8.97
C MET A 20 7.73 8.43 -7.82
N GLN A 21 8.09 8.07 -6.59
CA GLN A 21 7.98 8.99 -5.46
C GLN A 21 8.88 10.22 -5.64
N TYR A 22 10.12 10.01 -6.07
CA TYR A 22 11.03 11.12 -6.35
C TYR A 22 10.51 12.03 -7.47
N GLY A 23 10.03 11.44 -8.58
CA GLY A 23 9.46 12.17 -9.71
C GLY A 23 8.21 12.97 -9.33
N MET A 24 7.27 12.34 -8.62
CA MET A 24 6.04 12.99 -8.18
C MET A 24 6.29 14.12 -7.18
N ARG A 25 7.23 13.95 -6.24
CA ARG A 25 7.64 15.02 -5.32
C ARG A 25 8.21 16.22 -6.09
N LYS A 26 9.09 15.98 -7.06
CA LYS A 26 9.60 17.04 -7.94
C LYS A 26 8.51 17.73 -8.75
N LEU A 27 7.58 16.98 -9.35
CA LEU A 27 6.48 17.54 -10.15
C LEU A 27 5.53 18.41 -9.32
N LEU A 28 5.27 18.01 -8.07
CA LEU A 28 4.36 18.73 -7.17
C LEU A 28 5.04 19.88 -6.40
N GLY A 29 6.37 20.02 -6.54
CA GLY A 29 7.16 21.03 -5.84
C GLY A 29 7.32 20.75 -4.34
N VAL A 30 7.28 19.48 -3.94
CA VAL A 30 7.44 19.00 -2.56
C VAL A 30 8.87 18.52 -2.36
N ASP A 31 9.40 18.54 -1.13
CA ASP A 31 10.76 18.06 -0.86
C ASP A 31 10.95 16.63 -1.38
N ALA A 32 11.93 16.49 -2.29
CA ALA A 32 12.30 15.26 -2.97
C ALA A 32 13.65 14.72 -2.48
N SER A 33 14.17 15.26 -1.37
CA SER A 33 15.34 14.71 -0.71
C SER A 33 15.14 13.21 -0.41
N THR A 34 16.21 12.41 -0.49
CA THR A 34 16.17 10.99 -0.12
C THR A 34 15.64 10.82 1.30
N LYS A 35 15.95 11.77 2.19
CA LYS A 35 15.37 11.84 3.53
C LYS A 35 13.85 11.94 3.47
N ALA A 36 13.27 12.88 2.73
CA ALA A 36 11.82 12.99 2.61
C ALA A 36 11.14 11.80 1.90
N VAL A 37 11.86 11.09 1.03
CA VAL A 37 11.35 9.88 0.35
C VAL A 37 11.31 8.67 1.29
N PHE A 38 12.33 8.48 2.13
CA PHE A 38 12.44 7.33 3.05
C PHE A 38 11.87 7.60 4.44
N GLU A 39 12.07 8.82 4.94
CA GLU A 39 11.44 9.33 6.15
C GLU A 39 10.20 10.11 5.71
N SER A 40 9.04 9.45 5.78
CA SER A 40 7.78 10.17 5.99
C SER A 40 8.05 11.10 7.17
N ASP A 41 8.08 12.41 6.92
CA ASP A 41 8.35 13.42 7.94
C ASP A 41 7.30 13.21 9.04
N GLY A 42 7.69 12.48 10.08
CA GLY A 42 6.81 11.87 11.08
C GLY A 42 6.25 12.88 12.06
N ARG A 43 6.11 14.13 11.63
CA ARG A 43 5.59 15.21 12.45
C ARG A 43 4.10 15.31 12.18
N HIS A 44 3.36 14.61 13.04
CA HIS A 44 1.90 14.60 13.21
C HIS A 44 1.15 13.44 12.57
N VAL A 45 1.70 12.22 12.61
CA VAL A 45 0.84 11.03 12.58
C VAL A 45 0.12 10.95 13.92
N ASN A 46 -1.01 11.64 14.00
CA ASN A 46 -1.92 11.73 15.15
C ASN A 46 -2.17 10.34 15.75
N ASP A 47 -2.18 10.19 17.08
CA ASP A 47 -2.38 8.91 17.77
C ASP A 47 -3.66 8.18 17.31
N VAL A 48 -4.65 8.95 16.85
CA VAL A 48 -5.89 8.48 16.23
C VAL A 48 -5.64 7.67 14.95
N HIS A 49 -4.77 8.15 14.04
CA HIS A 49 -4.43 7.44 12.80
C HIS A 49 -3.67 6.14 13.10
N ARG A 50 -2.73 6.19 14.06
CA ARG A 50 -2.00 5.01 14.53
C ARG A 50 -2.95 3.99 15.18
N TYR A 51 -3.95 4.44 15.92
CA TYR A 51 -4.96 3.57 16.52
C TYR A 51 -5.86 2.94 15.46
N ILE A 52 -6.34 3.71 14.49
CA ILE A 52 -7.16 3.21 13.38
C ILE A 52 -6.40 2.17 12.56
N ASN A 53 -5.13 2.39 12.23
CA ASN A 53 -4.32 1.42 11.49
C ASN A 53 -4.04 0.14 12.29
N LYS A 54 -3.83 0.24 13.61
CA LYS A 54 -3.74 -0.94 14.48
C LYS A 54 -5.06 -1.72 14.54
N LEU A 55 -6.19 -1.02 14.63
CA LEU A 55 -7.52 -1.62 14.72
C LEU A 55 -7.91 -2.30 13.40
N LEU A 56 -7.63 -1.68 12.26
CA LEU A 56 -7.77 -2.29 10.94
C LEU A 56 -6.86 -3.52 10.78
N ALA A 57 -5.64 -3.48 11.30
CA ALA A 57 -4.72 -4.63 11.23
C ALA A 57 -5.20 -5.82 12.07
N ILE A 58 -5.83 -5.55 13.22
CA ILE A 58 -6.45 -6.59 14.04
C ILE A 58 -7.69 -7.18 13.35
N ILE A 59 -8.57 -6.33 12.79
CA ILE A 59 -9.72 -6.79 12.00
C ILE A 59 -9.23 -7.67 10.84
N LEU A 60 -8.14 -7.28 10.17
CA LEU A 60 -7.53 -8.03 9.09
C LEU A 60 -7.08 -9.43 9.52
N ILE A 61 -6.30 -9.52 10.61
CA ILE A 61 -5.83 -10.81 11.12
C ILE A 61 -7.03 -11.69 11.49
N SER A 62 -8.05 -11.11 12.11
CA SER A 62 -9.29 -11.82 12.46
C SER A 62 -10.05 -12.32 11.21
N VAL A 63 -10.19 -11.50 10.17
CA VAL A 63 -10.86 -11.88 8.91
C VAL A 63 -10.08 -13.00 8.20
N ILE A 64 -8.74 -12.91 8.16
CA ILE A 64 -7.88 -13.95 7.59
C ILE A 64 -8.00 -15.26 8.39
N LEU A 65 -7.97 -15.20 9.72
CA LEU A 65 -8.10 -16.38 10.58
C LEU A 65 -9.47 -17.05 10.46
N VAL A 66 -10.55 -16.26 10.43
CA VAL A 66 -11.92 -16.79 10.30
C VAL A 66 -12.15 -17.39 8.90
N ASN A 67 -11.65 -16.74 7.84
CA ASN A 67 -11.87 -17.19 6.48
C ASN A 67 -10.96 -18.36 6.04
N ASN A 68 -9.82 -18.58 6.71
CA ASN A 68 -8.98 -19.76 6.49
C ASN A 68 -9.69 -21.09 6.78
N PHE A 69 -10.81 -21.08 7.50
CA PHE A 69 -11.60 -22.28 7.78
C PHE A 69 -12.72 -22.56 6.77
N TYR A 70 -13.10 -21.60 5.91
CA TYR A 70 -14.33 -21.69 5.12
C TYR A 70 -14.22 -21.28 3.64
N ILE A 71 -13.13 -20.65 3.21
CA ILE A 71 -13.06 -20.02 1.87
C ILE A 71 -12.02 -20.71 0.97
N THR A 72 -12.47 -21.11 -0.23
CA THR A 72 -11.63 -21.67 -1.30
C THR A 72 -10.59 -20.67 -1.80
N ILE A 73 -9.44 -21.17 -2.28
CA ILE A 73 -8.29 -20.37 -2.77
C ILE A 73 -8.69 -19.29 -3.78
N GLU A 74 -9.73 -19.54 -4.60
CA GLU A 74 -10.23 -18.60 -5.61
C GLU A 74 -10.72 -17.25 -5.05
N HIS A 75 -11.16 -17.19 -3.79
CA HIS A 75 -11.71 -15.96 -3.20
C HIS A 75 -10.69 -15.21 -2.32
N TRP A 76 -9.53 -15.82 -2.06
CA TRP A 76 -8.45 -15.19 -1.29
C TRP A 76 -7.87 -13.96 -1.97
N GLY A 77 -7.74 -13.98 -3.30
CA GLY A 77 -7.24 -12.84 -4.06
C GLY A 77 -8.11 -11.59 -3.89
N LEU A 78 -9.44 -11.76 -3.94
CA LEU A 78 -10.40 -10.68 -3.74
C LEU A 78 -10.36 -10.11 -2.32
N ILE A 79 -10.21 -10.97 -1.31
CA ILE A 79 -10.13 -10.56 0.10
C ILE A 79 -8.85 -9.76 0.34
N VAL A 80 -7.70 -10.26 -0.11
CA VAL A 80 -6.40 -9.59 0.08
C VAL A 80 -6.38 -8.25 -0.64
N VAL A 81 -6.83 -8.19 -1.89
CA VAL A 81 -6.88 -6.94 -2.66
C VAL A 81 -7.86 -5.94 -2.04
N GLY A 82 -9.06 -6.40 -1.67
CA GLY A 82 -10.08 -5.56 -1.03
C GLY A 82 -9.59 -4.93 0.27
N VAL A 83 -8.85 -5.69 1.07
CA VAL A 83 -8.21 -5.18 2.30
C VAL A 83 -7.17 -4.11 1.96
N VAL A 84 -6.24 -4.39 1.05
CA VAL A 84 -5.17 -3.44 0.69
C VAL A 84 -5.79 -2.13 0.21
N VAL A 85 -6.85 -2.20 -0.60
CA VAL A 85 -7.61 -1.01 -1.04
C VAL A 85 -8.21 -0.27 0.15
N LEU A 86 -8.88 -0.98 1.08
CA LEU A 86 -9.56 -0.36 2.21
C LEU A 86 -8.57 0.39 3.14
N PHE A 87 -7.43 -0.21 3.43
CA PHE A 87 -6.36 0.46 4.19
C PHE A 87 -5.85 1.72 3.49
N ARG A 88 -5.60 1.63 2.18
CA ARG A 88 -5.09 2.78 1.42
C ARG A 88 -6.09 3.92 1.35
N VAL A 89 -7.38 3.61 1.17
CA VAL A 89 -8.44 4.62 1.18
C VAL A 89 -8.51 5.31 2.53
N VAL A 90 -8.46 4.56 3.64
CA VAL A 90 -8.44 5.14 4.99
C VAL A 90 -7.22 6.03 5.19
N ASP A 91 -6.03 5.60 4.78
CA ASP A 91 -4.80 6.40 4.89
C ASP A 91 -4.91 7.71 4.11
N ILE A 92 -5.42 7.67 2.88
CA ILE A 92 -5.60 8.86 2.04
C ILE A 92 -6.62 9.81 2.65
N VAL A 93 -7.78 9.31 3.06
CA VAL A 93 -8.86 10.11 3.64
C VAL A 93 -8.39 10.77 4.94
N MET A 94 -7.69 10.02 5.80
CA MET A 94 -7.14 10.56 7.04
C MET A 94 -6.14 11.67 6.74
N ASN A 95 -5.21 11.46 5.81
CA ASN A 95 -4.25 12.52 5.49
C ASN A 95 -4.92 13.75 4.86
N TRP A 96 -5.98 13.56 4.07
CA TRP A 96 -6.76 14.67 3.52
C TRP A 96 -7.49 15.46 4.63
N ILE A 97 -8.04 14.79 5.64
CA ILE A 97 -8.72 15.45 6.77
C ILE A 97 -7.74 16.21 7.65
N PHE A 98 -6.57 15.63 7.96
CA PHE A 98 -5.62 16.20 8.92
C PHE A 98 -4.61 17.17 8.29
N GLN A 99 -4.28 17.02 7.00
CA GLN A 99 -3.33 17.85 6.27
C GLN A 99 -3.82 18.16 4.84
N PRO A 100 -4.98 18.84 4.68
CA PRO A 100 -5.61 19.09 3.39
C PRO A 100 -4.75 19.96 2.44
N GLU A 101 -3.93 20.84 2.99
CA GLU A 101 -3.09 21.76 2.22
C GLU A 101 -1.80 21.09 1.66
N GLU A 102 -1.41 19.95 2.23
CA GLU A 102 -0.21 19.25 1.79
C GLU A 102 -0.47 18.42 0.55
N LYS A 103 0.22 18.70 -0.57
CA LYS A 103 0.12 17.93 -1.83
C LYS A 103 0.54 16.45 -1.71
N LEU A 104 0.97 16.01 -0.53
CA LEU A 104 1.35 14.64 -0.20
C LEU A 104 0.19 13.65 -0.39
N HIS A 105 -1.07 14.03 -0.18
CA HIS A 105 -2.21 13.13 -0.39
C HIS A 105 -2.31 12.64 -1.85
N TRP A 106 -1.94 13.46 -2.83
CA TRP A 106 -1.89 13.05 -4.24
C TRP A 106 -0.80 12.02 -4.52
N ILE A 107 0.36 12.18 -3.88
CA ILE A 107 1.47 11.22 -3.98
C ILE A 107 1.04 9.89 -3.34
N MET A 108 0.34 9.94 -2.21
CA MET A 108 -0.18 8.74 -1.56
C MET A 108 -1.27 8.04 -2.39
N LEU A 109 -2.16 8.79 -3.03
CA LEU A 109 -3.19 8.25 -3.91
C LEU A 109 -2.57 7.48 -5.08
N ILE A 110 -1.59 8.08 -5.77
CA ILE A 110 -0.89 7.44 -6.89
C ILE A 110 -0.11 6.21 -6.42
N ASN A 111 0.62 6.32 -5.32
CA ASN A 111 1.30 5.18 -4.69
C ASN A 111 0.32 4.04 -4.40
N SER A 112 -0.89 4.36 -3.95
CA SER A 112 -1.89 3.36 -3.59
C SER A 112 -2.40 2.59 -4.80
N PHE A 113 -2.71 3.27 -5.91
CA PHE A 113 -3.10 2.60 -7.15
C PHE A 113 -2.01 1.66 -7.68
N VAL A 114 -0.77 2.13 -7.67
CA VAL A 114 0.37 1.36 -8.17
C VAL A 114 0.66 0.13 -7.28
N ILE A 115 0.57 0.28 -5.96
CA ILE A 115 0.73 -0.83 -5.01
C ILE A 115 -0.41 -1.85 -5.12
N VAL A 116 -1.67 -1.40 -5.20
CA VAL A 116 -2.82 -2.30 -5.37
C VAL A 116 -2.71 -3.08 -6.69
N GLY A 117 -2.37 -2.39 -7.79
CA GLY A 117 -2.18 -3.02 -9.10
C GLY A 117 -1.05 -4.05 -9.09
N PHE A 118 0.05 -3.76 -8.42
CA PHE A 118 1.17 -4.70 -8.29
C PHE A 118 0.82 -5.91 -7.41
N VAL A 119 0.14 -5.70 -6.28
CA VAL A 119 -0.34 -6.80 -5.43
C VAL A 119 -1.30 -7.71 -6.20
N TYR A 120 -2.23 -7.13 -6.97
CA TYR A 120 -3.12 -7.91 -7.84
C TYR A 120 -2.35 -8.72 -8.88
N LEU A 121 -1.36 -8.11 -9.54
CA LEU A 121 -0.50 -8.79 -10.51
C LEU A 121 0.28 -9.95 -9.87
N LEU A 122 0.82 -9.78 -8.66
CA LEU A 122 1.50 -10.85 -7.94
C LEU A 122 0.56 -12.01 -7.61
N ILE A 123 -0.67 -11.71 -7.16
CA ILE A 123 -1.68 -12.74 -6.85
C ILE A 123 -2.05 -13.52 -8.12
N GLU A 124 -2.27 -12.83 -9.24
CA GLU A 124 -2.61 -13.44 -10.52
C GLU A 124 -1.47 -14.31 -11.09
N LEU A 125 -0.22 -13.87 -10.91
CA LEU A 125 0.95 -14.66 -11.32
C LEU A 125 1.11 -15.93 -10.47
N VAL A 126 0.81 -15.85 -9.17
CA VAL A 126 0.82 -17.02 -8.28
C VAL A 126 -0.33 -17.97 -8.62
N SER A 127 -1.54 -17.45 -8.89
CA SER A 127 -2.72 -18.29 -9.20
C SER A 127 -2.60 -19.05 -10.51
N ARG A 128 -1.94 -18.46 -11.53
CA ARG A 128 -1.68 -19.13 -12.82
C ARG A 128 -0.52 -20.12 -12.78
N GLY A 129 0.32 -20.04 -11.74
CA GLY A 129 1.50 -20.88 -11.57
C GLY A 129 1.29 -22.13 -10.71
N SER A 130 0.11 -22.29 -10.10
CA SER A 130 -0.36 -23.47 -9.37
C SER A 130 -1.23 -24.37 -10.25
#